data_AF-A0A2V9DEA2-F1
#
_entry.id   AF-A0A2V9DEA2-F1
#
_cell.length_a   1.000
_cell.length_b   1.000
_cell.length_c   1.000
_cell.angle_alpha   90.00
_cell.angle_beta   90.00
_cell.angle_gamma   90.00
#
_symmetry.space_group_name_H-M   'P 1'
#
loop_
_entity.id
_entity.type
_entity.pdbx_description
1 polymer ?
#
loop_
_entity_poly.entity_id
_entity_poly.type
_entity_poly.pdbx_seq_one_letter_code
_entity_poly.pdbx_strand_id
1 'polypeptide(L)'
;MRKISRNDPCPCGSGKKYKKCHGSATDQVEPQTKARPATGLTSMQLGLMGLPAQQQHIITVNQFRDPTDTRNVGGPQGVLGKYKVTLILGRPGFNLLPEGQYSFVSGLRGDSHLAITKPAFTPPGNPDADQIRIRGTTEDGNFEFLGLPNDRGFLGKFESEPFDATGFHDAERKAHRALASSLSNWSAHLDIPLYVIQVESVEVRTGNTQTSILTPHLEVPFAVTPTANLQPEFRGYASLYREALNSNSPVYQFLCLFKMIEGMLKRRARLGLEARKAGKTLTRPHENIPARIDEAIPWLNAIFPIRRDWDRMALTSIFPNEVLGKSFKHVIDKDLYPLRVDVAHAISSQSGELTLTVDELLHTQNLNKWLPLTKCIVRRMLKNDFPEDFLSYLREDGTIVS
;
A
#
# COMPACT_ATOMS: atom_id res chain seq x y z
N MET A 1 36.92 -34.06 -13.35
CA MET A 1 35.72 -34.11 -12.49
C MET A 1 34.65 -34.95 -13.20
N ARG A 2 34.09 -35.97 -12.55
CA ARG A 2 32.97 -36.76 -13.12
C ARG A 2 31.76 -35.85 -13.31
N LYS A 3 31.18 -35.80 -14.51
CA LYS A 3 29.90 -35.12 -14.75
C LYS A 3 28.81 -35.91 -14.02
N ILE A 4 28.17 -35.31 -13.02
CA ILE A 4 27.03 -35.89 -12.30
C ILE A 4 25.82 -35.88 -13.24
N SER A 5 25.20 -37.04 -13.44
CA SER A 5 23.98 -37.15 -14.23
C SER A 5 22.78 -36.61 -13.43
N ARG A 6 21.79 -36.05 -14.15
CA ARG A 6 20.55 -35.52 -13.55
C ARG A 6 19.81 -36.53 -12.65
N ASN A 7 19.95 -37.82 -12.90
CA ASN A 7 19.27 -38.87 -12.13
C ASN A 7 20.12 -39.48 -11.02
N ASP A 8 21.41 -39.13 -10.92
CA ASP A 8 22.30 -39.66 -9.88
C ASP A 8 21.90 -39.14 -8.49
N PRO A 9 22.25 -39.84 -7.40
CA PRO A 9 22.12 -39.30 -6.05
C PRO A 9 22.84 -37.96 -5.92
N CYS A 10 22.18 -37.00 -5.28
CA CYS A 10 22.73 -35.67 -5.11
C CYS A 10 23.95 -35.74 -4.15
N PRO A 11 25.10 -35.15 -4.54
CA PRO A 11 26.34 -35.25 -3.75
C PRO A 11 26.28 -34.54 -2.38
N CYS A 12 25.22 -33.77 -2.10
CA CYS A 12 24.98 -33.15 -0.80
C CYS A 12 24.51 -34.12 0.30
N GLY A 13 24.35 -35.42 0.00
CA GLY A 13 23.94 -36.43 0.98
C GLY A 13 22.44 -36.45 1.30
N SER A 14 21.61 -35.71 0.56
CA SER A 14 20.16 -35.61 0.82
C SER A 14 19.35 -36.88 0.49
N GLY A 15 19.96 -37.89 -0.13
CA GLY A 15 19.28 -39.09 -0.64
C GLY A 15 18.39 -38.84 -1.87
N LYS A 16 18.21 -37.58 -2.31
CA LYS A 16 17.39 -37.22 -3.49
C LYS A 16 18.22 -37.29 -4.78
N LYS A 17 17.57 -37.46 -5.94
CA LYS A 17 18.21 -37.36 -7.26
C LYS A 17 18.71 -35.93 -7.52
N TYR A 18 19.84 -35.75 -8.20
CA TYR A 18 20.49 -34.46 -8.44
C TYR A 18 19.52 -33.43 -9.04
N LYS A 19 18.73 -33.79 -10.05
CA LYS A 19 17.71 -32.91 -10.67
C LYS A 19 16.57 -32.46 -9.75
N LYS A 20 16.35 -33.13 -8.61
CA LYS A 20 15.33 -32.78 -7.61
C LYS A 20 15.93 -32.09 -6.37
N CYS A 21 17.17 -31.62 -6.51
CA CYS A 21 17.93 -30.94 -5.48
C CYS A 21 18.78 -29.85 -6.18
N HIS A 22 20.10 -29.94 -6.14
CA HIS A 22 21.00 -28.92 -6.69
C HIS A 22 21.02 -28.83 -8.22
N GLY A 23 20.54 -29.86 -8.94
CA GLY A 23 20.37 -29.87 -10.38
C GLY A 23 19.00 -29.38 -10.84
N SER A 24 18.18 -28.80 -9.94
CA SER A 24 16.97 -28.08 -10.34
C SER A 24 17.41 -26.77 -10.98
N ALA A 25 17.73 -26.82 -12.28
CA ALA A 25 17.91 -25.62 -13.08
C ALA A 25 16.56 -24.92 -13.10
N THR A 26 16.40 -23.91 -12.25
CA THR A 26 15.25 -23.00 -12.20
C THR A 26 13.93 -23.72 -12.37
N ASP A 27 13.34 -24.15 -11.26
CA ASP A 27 11.90 -24.18 -11.19
C ASP A 27 11.44 -22.77 -11.60
N GLN A 28 11.06 -22.63 -12.87
CA GLN A 28 9.86 -21.88 -13.15
C GLN A 28 8.89 -22.38 -12.10
N VAL A 29 8.59 -21.50 -11.14
CA VAL A 29 7.39 -21.61 -10.35
C VAL A 29 6.34 -21.94 -11.39
N GLU A 30 5.91 -23.20 -11.48
CA GLU A 30 4.73 -23.55 -12.22
C GLU A 30 3.70 -22.59 -11.66
N PRO A 31 3.22 -21.61 -12.46
CA PRO A 31 2.20 -20.71 -11.98
C PRO A 31 1.12 -21.63 -11.46
N GLN A 32 0.85 -21.50 -10.14
CA GLN A 32 -0.09 -22.34 -9.40
C GLN A 32 -1.15 -22.79 -10.38
N THR A 33 -1.14 -24.09 -10.69
CA THR A 33 -2.04 -24.76 -11.62
C THR A 33 -3.31 -23.97 -11.70
N LYS A 34 -3.51 -23.29 -12.85
CA LYS A 34 -4.66 -22.42 -13.15
C LYS A 34 -5.78 -22.80 -12.20
N ALA A 35 -5.99 -22.03 -11.13
CA ALA A 35 -7.20 -22.20 -10.35
C ALA A 35 -8.29 -22.17 -11.40
N ARG A 36 -8.96 -23.32 -11.65
CA ARG A 36 -10.11 -23.33 -12.54
C ARG A 36 -10.96 -22.21 -11.97
N PRO A 37 -11.23 -21.12 -12.71
CA PRO A 37 -12.11 -20.09 -12.18
C PRO A 37 -13.35 -20.85 -11.74
N ALA A 38 -13.69 -20.73 -10.45
CA ALA A 38 -14.88 -21.37 -9.95
C ALA A 38 -15.99 -20.97 -10.92
N THR A 39 -16.60 -21.97 -11.56
CA THR A 39 -17.65 -21.77 -12.55
C THR A 39 -18.71 -20.89 -11.91
N GLY A 40 -18.87 -19.65 -12.39
CA GLY A 40 -19.77 -18.65 -11.82
C GLY A 40 -19.12 -17.38 -11.25
N LEU A 41 -17.78 -17.22 -11.30
CA LEU A 41 -17.14 -15.95 -10.90
C LEU A 41 -17.30 -14.88 -11.99
N THR A 42 -17.92 -13.75 -11.63
CA THR A 42 -17.95 -12.54 -12.44
C THR A 42 -16.53 -11.96 -12.52
N SER A 43 -15.92 -11.98 -13.70
CA SER A 43 -14.64 -11.32 -13.97
C SER A 43 -14.88 -9.98 -14.68
N MET A 44 -14.17 -8.94 -14.26
CA MET A 44 -14.20 -7.63 -14.92
C MET A 44 -12.77 -7.18 -15.19
N GLN A 45 -12.53 -6.66 -16.40
CA GLN A 45 -11.28 -5.99 -16.71
C GLN A 45 -11.46 -4.49 -16.44
N LEU A 46 -10.68 -3.98 -15.49
CA LEU A 46 -10.62 -2.55 -15.18
C LEU A 46 -9.38 -1.95 -15.83
N GLY A 47 -9.51 -0.74 -16.36
CA GLY A 47 -8.34 0.07 -16.70
C GLY A 47 -7.54 0.42 -15.44
N LEU A 48 -6.32 0.93 -15.61
CA LEU A 48 -5.54 1.43 -14.48
C LEU A 48 -6.20 2.69 -13.92
N MET A 49 -6.75 2.60 -12.71
CA MET A 49 -7.43 3.70 -12.02
C MET A 49 -6.61 4.16 -10.82
N GLY A 50 -6.66 5.46 -10.49
CA GLY A 50 -5.99 5.99 -9.30
C GLY A 50 -4.48 6.12 -9.48
N LEU A 51 -3.78 6.79 -8.55
CA LEU A 51 -2.32 6.97 -8.63
C LEU A 51 -1.59 5.61 -8.47
N PRO A 52 -0.53 5.29 -9.24
CA PRO A 52 0.18 4.01 -9.15
C PRO A 52 0.86 3.81 -7.80
N ALA A 53 0.97 2.55 -7.38
CA ALA A 53 1.53 2.12 -6.10
C ALA A 53 0.88 2.83 -4.91
N GLN A 54 -0.44 2.98 -4.95
CA GLN A 54 -1.23 3.50 -3.84
C GLN A 54 -2.34 2.51 -3.50
N GLN A 55 -2.64 2.40 -2.21
CA GLN A 55 -3.77 1.62 -1.75
C GLN A 55 -5.07 2.34 -2.14
N GLN A 56 -5.99 1.60 -2.75
CA GLN A 56 -7.31 2.05 -3.17
C GLN A 56 -8.35 1.03 -2.71
N HIS A 57 -9.63 1.37 -2.86
CA HIS A 57 -10.73 0.45 -2.55
C HIS A 57 -11.64 0.31 -3.77
N ILE A 58 -12.05 -0.92 -4.06
CA ILE A 58 -13.14 -1.20 -4.99
C ILE A 58 -14.36 -1.57 -4.17
N ILE A 59 -15.50 -0.95 -4.47
CA ILE A 59 -16.77 -1.23 -3.82
C ILE A 59 -17.76 -1.76 -4.85
N THR A 60 -18.27 -2.96 -4.59
CA THR A 60 -19.39 -3.55 -5.33
C THR A 60 -20.68 -3.26 -4.59
N VAL A 61 -21.59 -2.53 -5.24
CA VAL A 61 -22.90 -2.18 -4.69
C VAL A 61 -23.97 -3.03 -5.38
N ASN A 62 -24.64 -3.88 -4.63
CA ASN A 62 -25.76 -4.67 -5.13
C ASN A 62 -26.99 -3.77 -5.32
N GLN A 63 -27.64 -3.90 -6.47
CA GLN A 63 -28.91 -3.23 -6.77
C GLN A 63 -30.03 -4.26 -6.76
N PHE A 64 -30.97 -4.09 -5.82
CA PHE A 64 -32.14 -4.96 -5.68
C PHE A 64 -33.25 -4.50 -6.64
N ARG A 65 -33.91 -5.46 -7.29
CA ARG A 65 -34.85 -5.21 -8.41
C ARG A 65 -35.97 -4.25 -8.07
N ASP A 66 -36.49 -4.30 -6.84
CA ASP A 66 -37.52 -3.39 -6.37
C ASP A 66 -36.88 -2.05 -5.98
N PRO A 67 -37.20 -0.93 -6.66
CA PRO A 67 -36.61 0.37 -6.36
C PRO A 67 -36.97 0.88 -4.95
N THR A 68 -38.03 0.33 -4.33
CA THR A 68 -38.44 0.67 -2.97
C THR A 68 -37.82 -0.22 -1.90
N ASP A 69 -37.06 -1.24 -2.29
CA ASP A 69 -36.34 -2.11 -1.36
C ASP A 69 -35.39 -1.27 -0.50
N THR A 70 -35.56 -1.35 0.81
CA THR A 70 -34.76 -0.57 1.77
C THR A 70 -33.26 -0.89 1.69
N ARG A 71 -32.89 -2.04 1.10
CA ARG A 71 -31.50 -2.42 0.82
C ARG A 71 -30.83 -1.57 -0.25
N ASN A 72 -31.59 -0.88 -1.09
CA ASN A 72 -31.06 0.08 -2.06
C ASN A 72 -30.66 1.43 -1.41
N VAL A 73 -30.99 1.65 -0.14
CA VAL A 73 -30.62 2.86 0.61
C VAL A 73 -29.23 2.71 1.25
N GLY A 74 -28.39 3.76 1.15
CA GLY A 74 -27.11 3.86 1.86
C GLY A 74 -25.89 4.21 1.01
N GLY A 75 -25.97 4.00 -0.31
CA GLY A 75 -24.87 4.32 -1.22
C GLY A 75 -23.59 3.50 -0.97
N PRO A 76 -22.47 3.85 -1.62
CA PRO A 76 -21.26 3.04 -1.63
C PRO A 76 -20.46 3.07 -0.32
N GLN A 77 -20.69 4.05 0.57
CA GLN A 77 -19.95 4.16 1.83
C GLN A 77 -20.42 3.16 2.90
N GLY A 78 -21.58 2.53 2.67
CA GLY A 78 -22.29 1.74 3.68
C GLY A 78 -23.04 2.64 4.66
N VAL A 79 -23.81 2.00 5.53
CA VAL A 79 -24.60 2.63 6.60
C VAL A 79 -24.36 1.94 7.94
N LEU A 80 -24.90 2.50 9.01
CA LEU A 80 -24.92 1.83 10.30
C LEU A 80 -25.57 0.44 10.18
N GLY A 81 -24.87 -0.60 10.62
CA GLY A 81 -25.37 -1.97 10.59
C GLY A 81 -24.29 -3.00 10.88
N LYS A 82 -24.59 -4.27 10.53
CA LYS A 82 -23.68 -5.39 10.70
C LYS A 82 -22.74 -5.53 9.50
N TYR A 83 -21.46 -5.71 9.80
CA TYR A 83 -20.41 -5.95 8.82
C TYR A 83 -19.63 -7.21 9.17
N LYS A 84 -19.19 -7.93 8.14
CA LYS A 84 -18.21 -9.01 8.25
C LYS A 84 -16.92 -8.54 7.58
N VAL A 85 -15.77 -8.75 8.23
CA VAL A 85 -14.46 -8.37 7.69
C VAL A 85 -13.59 -9.60 7.55
N THR A 86 -12.91 -9.70 6.41
CA THR A 86 -11.90 -10.71 6.13
C THR A 86 -10.54 -10.05 5.94
N LEU A 87 -9.54 -10.49 6.69
CA LEU A 87 -8.17 -10.03 6.60
C LEU A 87 -7.31 -11.14 6.02
N ILE A 88 -6.78 -10.92 4.82
CA ILE A 88 -5.95 -11.89 4.10
C ILE A 88 -4.48 -11.62 4.46
N LEU A 89 -3.77 -12.68 4.84
CA LEU A 89 -2.35 -12.61 5.14
C LEU A 89 -1.50 -12.85 3.88
N GLY A 90 -0.32 -12.23 3.86
CA GLY A 90 0.71 -12.46 2.86
C GLY A 90 2.08 -12.75 3.48
N ARG A 91 2.99 -13.29 2.66
CA ARG A 91 4.41 -13.41 3.00
C ARG A 91 5.18 -12.25 2.35
N PRO A 92 6.00 -11.49 3.10
CA PRO A 92 6.82 -10.45 2.50
C PRO A 92 7.69 -10.99 1.35
N GLY A 93 7.67 -10.30 0.21
CA GLY A 93 8.41 -10.70 -1.00
C GLY A 93 7.72 -11.75 -1.88
N PHE A 94 6.55 -12.27 -1.48
CA PHE A 94 5.76 -13.21 -2.28
C PHE A 94 4.39 -12.63 -2.59
N ASN A 95 4.08 -12.48 -3.87
CA ASN A 95 2.77 -12.03 -4.29
C ASN A 95 1.78 -13.20 -4.29
N LEU A 96 0.56 -12.97 -3.81
CA LEU A 96 -0.53 -13.96 -3.89
C LEU A 96 -1.04 -14.13 -5.32
N LEU A 97 -0.99 -13.06 -6.11
CA LEU A 97 -1.38 -13.01 -7.51
C LEU A 97 -0.30 -12.31 -8.34
N PRO A 98 -0.24 -12.56 -9.66
CA PRO A 98 0.61 -11.77 -10.56
C PRO A 98 0.29 -10.27 -10.50
N GLU A 99 1.26 -9.42 -10.82
CA GLU A 99 1.03 -7.96 -10.89
C GLU A 99 -0.14 -7.63 -11.82
N GLY A 100 -0.99 -6.69 -11.39
CA GLY A 100 -2.18 -6.29 -12.15
C GLY A 100 -3.36 -7.27 -12.06
N GLN A 101 -3.24 -8.40 -11.37
CA GLN A 101 -4.35 -9.31 -11.10
C GLN A 101 -4.87 -9.15 -9.68
N TYR A 102 -6.19 -9.12 -9.54
CA TYR A 102 -6.88 -8.98 -8.26
C TYR A 102 -8.00 -9.99 -8.16
N SER A 103 -8.29 -10.39 -6.92
CA SER A 103 -9.43 -11.23 -6.60
C SER A 103 -10.05 -10.76 -5.29
N PHE A 104 -11.37 -10.92 -5.19
CA PHE A 104 -12.07 -10.89 -3.92
C PHE A 104 -11.70 -12.13 -3.09
N VAL A 105 -12.08 -12.15 -1.82
CA VAL A 105 -11.77 -13.19 -0.82
C VAL A 105 -12.06 -14.61 -1.31
N SER A 106 -13.11 -14.80 -2.11
CA SER A 106 -13.50 -16.13 -2.60
C SER A 106 -12.41 -16.80 -3.45
N GLY A 107 -11.55 -16.02 -4.10
CA GLY A 107 -10.41 -16.51 -4.88
C GLY A 107 -9.07 -16.44 -4.16
N LEU A 108 -9.01 -15.97 -2.91
CA LEU A 108 -7.76 -15.80 -2.15
C LEU A 108 -7.72 -16.67 -0.91
N ARG A 109 -6.74 -17.57 -0.87
CA ARG A 109 -6.43 -18.39 0.31
C ARG A 109 -5.51 -17.68 1.31
N GLY A 110 -4.69 -16.74 0.83
CA GLY A 110 -3.65 -16.08 1.62
C GLY A 110 -2.47 -16.99 1.96
N ASP A 111 -1.44 -16.41 2.58
CA ASP A 111 -0.26 -17.15 3.04
C ASP A 111 0.41 -16.42 4.21
N SER A 112 1.03 -17.17 5.11
CA SER A 112 1.85 -16.62 6.19
C SER A 112 2.92 -17.63 6.60
N HIS A 113 3.79 -17.22 7.52
CA HIS A 113 4.80 -18.11 8.09
C HIS A 113 4.27 -19.00 9.22
N LEU A 114 3.01 -18.82 9.64
CA LEU A 114 2.44 -19.52 10.80
C LEU A 114 1.70 -20.79 10.37
N ALA A 115 2.32 -21.95 10.59
CA ALA A 115 1.68 -23.24 10.35
C ALA A 115 0.67 -23.54 11.47
N ILE A 116 -0.58 -23.86 11.10
CA ILE A 116 -1.65 -24.13 12.07
C ILE A 116 -2.27 -25.51 11.92
N THR A 117 -2.12 -26.14 10.76
CA THR A 117 -2.68 -27.47 10.48
C THR A 117 -1.89 -28.22 9.40
N LYS A 118 -2.32 -29.44 9.10
CA LYS A 118 -1.71 -30.32 8.11
C LYS A 118 -1.83 -29.69 6.71
N PRO A 119 -0.85 -29.91 5.81
CA PRO A 119 0.34 -30.74 6.00
C PRO A 119 1.50 -30.06 6.75
N ALA A 120 1.48 -28.73 6.96
CA ALA A 120 2.62 -28.01 7.54
C ALA A 120 2.83 -28.28 9.03
N PHE A 121 1.77 -28.54 9.79
CA PHE A 121 1.84 -28.73 11.23
C PHE A 121 0.75 -29.67 11.73
N THR A 122 1.00 -30.42 12.80
CA THR A 122 -0.03 -31.22 13.47
C THR A 122 -0.10 -30.76 14.92
N PRO A 123 -1.15 -30.03 15.33
CA PRO A 123 -1.24 -29.47 16.67
C PRO A 123 -1.19 -30.56 17.75
N PRO A 124 -0.28 -30.45 18.73
CA PRO A 124 -0.25 -31.36 19.87
C PRO A 124 -1.59 -31.34 20.62
N GLY A 125 -2.14 -32.51 20.93
CA GLY A 125 -3.41 -32.64 21.65
C GLY A 125 -4.68 -32.41 20.83
N ASN A 126 -4.57 -31.88 19.60
CA ASN A 126 -5.69 -31.79 18.66
C ASN A 126 -5.22 -31.98 17.21
N PRO A 127 -4.90 -33.22 16.79
CA PRO A 127 -4.34 -33.50 15.46
C PRO A 127 -5.25 -33.18 14.27
N ASP A 128 -6.55 -32.98 14.54
CA ASP A 128 -7.58 -32.73 13.54
C ASP A 128 -8.01 -31.25 13.50
N ALA A 129 -7.38 -30.38 14.31
CA ALA A 129 -7.60 -28.95 14.22
C ALA A 129 -7.23 -28.44 12.83
N ASP A 130 -8.19 -27.82 12.16
CA ASP A 130 -8.10 -27.27 10.80
C ASP A 130 -8.24 -25.75 10.77
N GLN A 131 -8.51 -25.12 11.91
CA GLN A 131 -8.74 -23.69 12.06
C GLN A 131 -8.36 -23.22 13.47
N ILE A 132 -8.18 -21.90 13.63
CA ILE A 132 -7.98 -21.27 14.94
C ILE A 132 -9.09 -20.27 15.22
N ARG A 133 -9.42 -20.07 16.49
CA ARG A 133 -10.38 -19.04 16.92
C ARG A 133 -9.68 -18.04 17.81
N ILE A 134 -9.86 -16.75 17.51
CA ILE A 134 -9.31 -15.65 18.29
C ILE A 134 -10.48 -14.84 18.84
N ARG A 135 -10.35 -14.40 20.09
CA ARG A 135 -11.25 -13.42 20.70
C ARG A 135 -10.44 -12.20 21.08
N GLY A 136 -10.92 -11.03 20.68
CA GLY A 136 -10.31 -9.75 21.01
C GLY A 136 -11.32 -8.83 21.68
N THR A 137 -10.89 -8.10 22.70
CA THR A 137 -11.68 -7.04 23.33
C THR A 137 -10.95 -5.72 23.14
N THR A 138 -11.67 -4.72 22.65
CA THR A 138 -11.18 -3.35 22.45
C THR A 138 -12.23 -2.37 22.96
N GLU A 139 -11.94 -1.08 22.91
CA GLU A 139 -12.91 -0.01 23.17
C GLU A 139 -14.12 -0.03 22.20
N ASP A 140 -13.96 -0.67 21.03
CA ASP A 140 -15.04 -0.85 20.04
C ASP A 140 -15.92 -2.08 20.33
N GLY A 141 -15.58 -2.86 21.36
CA GLY A 141 -16.34 -4.02 21.81
C GLY A 141 -15.57 -5.35 21.70
N ASN A 142 -16.34 -6.44 21.66
CA ASN A 142 -15.83 -7.81 21.59
C ASN A 142 -15.90 -8.32 20.16
N PHE A 143 -14.81 -8.92 19.71
CA PHE A 143 -14.63 -9.46 18.37
C PHE A 143 -14.24 -10.92 18.44
N GLU A 144 -14.75 -11.70 17.51
CA GLU A 144 -14.36 -13.08 17.31
C GLU A 144 -13.93 -13.28 15.87
N PHE A 145 -12.78 -13.93 15.68
CA PHE A 145 -12.22 -14.22 14.37
C PHE A 145 -11.95 -15.70 14.21
N LEU A 146 -12.26 -16.21 13.03
CA LEU A 146 -11.89 -17.53 12.57
C LEU A 146 -10.67 -17.42 11.65
N GLY A 147 -9.54 -17.97 12.09
CA GLY A 147 -8.33 -18.10 11.30
C GLY A 147 -8.34 -19.37 10.46
N LEU A 148 -8.22 -19.21 9.14
CA LEU A 148 -8.34 -20.26 8.15
C LEU A 148 -6.99 -20.53 7.48
N PRO A 149 -6.59 -21.79 7.28
CA PRO A 149 -5.36 -22.13 6.61
C PRO A 149 -5.48 -22.02 5.09
N ASN A 150 -4.33 -21.94 4.43
CA ASN A 150 -4.18 -22.23 3.00
C ASN A 150 -3.92 -23.74 2.79
N ASP A 151 -3.85 -24.14 1.52
CA ASP A 151 -3.71 -25.56 1.13
C ASP A 151 -2.40 -26.21 1.62
N ARG A 152 -1.43 -25.40 2.06
CA ARG A 152 -0.17 -25.87 2.63
C ARG A 152 -0.23 -26.02 4.16
N GLY A 153 -1.35 -25.66 4.81
CA GLY A 153 -1.52 -25.74 6.26
C GLY A 153 -1.02 -24.51 7.02
N PHE A 154 -0.66 -23.44 6.32
CA PHE A 154 -0.28 -22.15 6.92
C PHE A 154 -1.50 -21.24 7.05
N LEU A 155 -1.59 -20.48 8.13
CA LEU A 155 -2.66 -19.50 8.34
C LEU A 155 -2.68 -18.50 7.18
N GLY A 156 -3.80 -18.46 6.45
CA GLY A 156 -3.93 -17.67 5.23
C GLY A 156 -4.80 -16.43 5.41
N LYS A 157 -5.86 -16.51 6.22
CA LYS A 157 -6.76 -15.37 6.44
C LYS A 157 -7.53 -15.47 7.75
N PHE A 158 -8.12 -14.36 8.18
CA PHE A 158 -9.08 -14.29 9.27
C PHE A 158 -10.43 -13.81 8.77
N GLU A 159 -11.50 -14.42 9.26
CA GLU A 159 -12.87 -13.96 9.03
C GLU A 159 -13.50 -13.59 10.36
N SER A 160 -14.04 -12.38 10.48
CA SER A 160 -14.77 -11.96 11.68
C SER A 160 -16.16 -12.59 11.73
N GLU A 161 -16.69 -12.76 12.94
CA GLU A 161 -18.14 -12.78 13.13
C GLU A 161 -18.74 -11.39 12.79
N PRO A 162 -20.03 -11.29 12.41
CA PRO A 162 -20.65 -9.99 12.15
C PRO A 162 -20.67 -9.06 13.36
N PHE A 163 -20.25 -7.81 13.20
CA PHE A 163 -20.25 -6.79 14.26
C PHE A 163 -20.77 -5.44 13.77
N ASP A 164 -21.11 -4.53 14.70
CA ASP A 164 -21.71 -3.24 14.36
C ASP A 164 -20.66 -2.21 13.92
N ALA A 165 -20.90 -1.58 12.76
CA ALA A 165 -20.09 -0.49 12.25
C ALA A 165 -20.95 0.56 11.53
N THR A 166 -20.42 1.77 11.38
CA THR A 166 -21.11 2.90 10.73
C THR A 166 -20.94 2.93 9.21
N GLY A 167 -20.05 2.09 8.66
CA GLY A 167 -19.69 2.03 7.25
C GLY A 167 -18.47 1.13 7.05
N PHE A 168 -18.03 0.92 5.81
CA PHE A 168 -16.91 0.03 5.49
C PHE A 168 -15.59 0.43 6.18
N HIS A 169 -15.25 1.72 6.17
CA HIS A 169 -14.02 2.21 6.81
C HIS A 169 -14.00 2.03 8.33
N ASP A 170 -15.17 2.15 8.99
CA ASP A 170 -15.30 1.88 10.43
C ASP A 170 -15.16 0.39 10.71
N ALA A 171 -15.79 -0.46 9.89
CA ALA A 171 -15.68 -1.90 10.02
C ALA A 171 -14.24 -2.40 9.92
N GLU A 172 -13.52 -1.97 8.88
CA GLU A 172 -12.12 -2.38 8.66
C GLU A 172 -11.19 -1.89 9.79
N ARG A 173 -11.40 -0.66 10.29
CA ARG A 173 -10.64 -0.13 11.43
C ARG A 173 -10.84 -0.96 12.69
N LYS A 174 -12.09 -1.23 13.05
CA LYS A 174 -12.45 -2.03 14.23
C LYS A 174 -11.87 -3.44 14.16
N ALA A 175 -12.04 -4.10 13.00
CA ALA A 175 -11.52 -5.44 12.80
C ALA A 175 -9.99 -5.50 12.86
N HIS A 176 -9.30 -4.56 12.21
CA HIS A 176 -7.84 -4.47 12.26
C HIS A 176 -7.35 -4.25 13.70
N ARG A 177 -7.92 -3.27 14.41
CA ARG A 177 -7.57 -2.97 15.81
C ARG A 177 -7.72 -4.20 16.71
N ALA A 178 -8.83 -4.92 16.58
CA ALA A 178 -9.10 -6.10 17.39
C ALA A 178 -8.16 -7.27 17.12
N LEU A 179 -7.63 -7.39 15.89
CA LEU A 179 -6.73 -8.47 15.51
C LEU A 179 -5.24 -8.12 15.72
N ALA A 180 -4.86 -6.86 15.54
CA ALA A 180 -3.45 -6.45 15.44
C ALA A 180 -2.62 -6.84 16.66
N SER A 181 -3.14 -6.69 17.89
CA SER A 181 -2.45 -7.10 19.12
C SER A 181 -2.07 -8.59 19.11
N SER A 182 -2.92 -9.45 18.53
CA SER A 182 -2.60 -10.89 18.40
C SER A 182 -1.49 -11.12 17.39
N LEU A 183 -1.53 -10.44 16.24
CA LEU A 183 -0.50 -10.55 15.20
C LEU A 183 0.85 -10.05 15.71
N SER A 184 0.88 -8.93 16.42
CA SER A 184 2.07 -8.36 17.03
C SER A 184 2.63 -9.28 18.12
N ASN A 185 1.77 -9.79 19.01
CA ASN A 185 2.18 -10.74 20.05
C ASN A 185 2.79 -12.02 19.44
N TRP A 186 2.17 -12.61 18.43
CA TRP A 186 2.69 -13.82 17.79
C TRP A 186 3.95 -13.55 16.99
N SER A 187 4.04 -12.42 16.28
CA SER A 187 5.26 -12.03 15.57
C SER A 187 6.43 -11.89 16.55
N ALA A 188 6.21 -11.28 17.71
CA ALA A 188 7.23 -11.12 18.75
C ALA A 188 7.68 -12.46 19.37
N HIS A 189 6.74 -13.38 19.61
CA HIS A 189 7.06 -14.67 20.24
C HIS A 189 7.68 -15.68 19.26
N LEU A 190 7.31 -15.62 17.99
CA LEU A 190 7.68 -16.62 16.99
C LEU A 190 8.75 -16.13 16.02
N ASP A 191 9.12 -14.85 16.08
CA ASP A 191 10.08 -14.21 15.17
C ASP A 191 9.73 -14.41 13.69
N ILE A 192 8.46 -14.13 13.36
CA ILE A 192 7.94 -14.22 11.99
C ILE A 192 7.11 -12.99 11.63
N PRO A 193 7.06 -12.58 10.36
CA PRO A 193 6.14 -11.54 9.92
C PRO A 193 4.72 -12.10 9.77
N LEU A 194 3.76 -11.44 10.40
CA LEU A 194 2.32 -11.61 10.15
C LEU A 194 1.77 -10.33 9.52
N TYR A 195 1.66 -10.36 8.20
CA TYR A 195 1.35 -9.19 7.37
C TYR A 195 -0.02 -9.34 6.71
N VAL A 196 -0.91 -8.37 6.93
CA VAL A 196 -2.20 -8.29 6.22
C VAL A 196 -1.96 -7.62 4.86
N ILE A 197 -2.14 -8.38 3.78
CA ILE A 197 -1.94 -7.90 2.41
C ILE A 197 -3.20 -7.31 1.80
N GLN A 198 -4.37 -7.77 2.23
CA GLN A 198 -5.65 -7.32 1.70
C GLN A 198 -6.74 -7.43 2.76
N VAL A 199 -7.64 -6.46 2.78
CA VAL A 199 -8.85 -6.44 3.61
C VAL A 199 -10.06 -6.44 2.68
N GLU A 200 -11.06 -7.24 3.04
CA GLU A 200 -12.37 -7.21 2.42
C GLU A 200 -13.44 -7.08 3.50
N SER A 201 -14.42 -6.23 3.27
CA SER A 201 -15.52 -5.99 4.19
C SER A 201 -16.85 -6.12 3.45
N VAL A 202 -17.83 -6.76 4.10
CA VAL A 202 -19.16 -7.02 3.54
C VAL A 202 -20.21 -6.45 4.48
N GLU A 203 -21.07 -5.57 3.97
CA GLU A 203 -22.28 -5.12 4.67
C GLU A 203 -23.31 -6.27 4.64
N VAL A 204 -23.62 -6.87 5.80
CA VAL A 204 -24.41 -8.10 5.89
C VAL A 204 -25.81 -7.93 5.30
N ARG A 205 -26.40 -6.74 5.47
CA ARG A 205 -27.76 -6.41 5.02
C ARG A 205 -27.91 -6.43 3.50
N THR A 206 -26.90 -5.95 2.77
CA THR A 206 -26.95 -5.70 1.32
C THR A 206 -26.05 -6.65 0.53
N GLY A 207 -25.09 -7.29 1.19
CA GLY A 207 -23.99 -8.00 0.53
C GLY A 207 -23.03 -7.07 -0.22
N ASN A 208 -23.16 -5.75 -0.05
CA ASN A 208 -22.22 -4.80 -0.63
C ASN A 208 -20.83 -5.11 -0.10
N THR A 209 -19.85 -5.12 -0.99
CA THR A 209 -18.50 -5.59 -0.67
C THR A 209 -17.48 -4.52 -1.02
N GLN A 210 -16.62 -4.17 -0.07
CA GLN A 210 -15.44 -3.34 -0.29
C GLN A 210 -14.19 -4.22 -0.19
N THR A 211 -13.24 -4.04 -1.10
CA THR A 211 -11.93 -4.69 -1.01
C THR A 211 -10.80 -3.71 -1.29
N SER A 212 -9.72 -3.80 -0.50
CA SER A 212 -8.51 -3.02 -0.70
C SER A 212 -7.68 -3.58 -1.86
N ILE A 213 -7.17 -2.70 -2.72
CA ILE A 213 -6.24 -3.05 -3.79
C ILE A 213 -5.01 -2.15 -3.74
N LEU A 214 -3.86 -2.65 -4.17
CA LEU A 214 -2.66 -1.84 -4.41
C LEU A 214 -2.53 -1.62 -5.91
N THR A 215 -2.65 -0.39 -6.40
CA THR A 215 -2.52 -0.11 -7.84
C THR A 215 -1.11 -0.44 -8.33
N PRO A 216 -0.95 -1.08 -9.51
CA PRO A 216 0.37 -1.50 -9.98
C PRO A 216 1.15 -0.30 -10.53
N HIS A 217 2.45 -0.47 -10.72
CA HIS A 217 3.26 0.54 -11.41
C HIS A 217 2.95 0.55 -12.92
N LEU A 218 3.23 1.68 -13.57
CA LEU A 218 3.15 1.77 -15.02
C LEU A 218 4.42 1.19 -15.64
N GLU A 219 4.27 0.37 -16.67
CA GLU A 219 5.35 0.10 -17.62
C GLU A 219 5.62 1.38 -18.42
N VAL A 220 6.88 1.84 -18.42
CA VAL A 220 7.26 3.11 -19.03
C VAL A 220 8.44 2.94 -19.97
N PRO A 221 8.47 3.64 -21.12
CA PRO A 221 9.65 3.66 -21.97
C PRO A 221 10.79 4.42 -21.29
N PHE A 222 12.01 4.13 -21.71
CA PHE A 222 13.19 4.89 -21.28
C PHE A 222 13.13 6.33 -21.83
N ALA A 223 12.63 7.27 -21.01
CA ALA A 223 12.32 8.65 -21.41
C ALA A 223 13.10 9.70 -20.60
N VAL A 224 14.30 9.34 -20.14
CA VAL A 224 15.19 10.22 -19.36
C VAL A 224 16.61 10.14 -19.93
N THR A 225 17.41 11.17 -19.74
CA THR A 225 18.82 11.14 -20.16
C THR A 225 19.58 10.05 -19.39
N PRO A 226 20.27 9.11 -20.06
CA PRO A 226 21.07 8.08 -19.40
C PRO A 226 22.38 8.69 -18.89
N THR A 227 22.35 9.29 -17.70
CA THR A 227 23.52 9.97 -17.12
C THR A 227 23.75 9.60 -15.66
N ALA A 228 25.02 9.47 -15.29
CA ALA A 228 25.49 9.42 -13.90
C ALA A 228 25.99 10.79 -13.40
N ASN A 229 26.10 11.78 -14.30
CA ASN A 229 26.62 13.12 -14.02
C ASN A 229 25.52 14.02 -13.45
N LEU A 230 25.04 13.68 -12.25
CA LEU A 230 24.05 14.45 -11.51
C LEU A 230 24.73 15.42 -10.55
N GLN A 231 24.09 16.57 -10.28
CA GLN A 231 24.54 17.48 -9.22
C GLN A 231 24.65 16.74 -7.87
N PRO A 232 25.74 16.94 -7.09
CA PRO A 232 25.96 16.21 -5.84
C PRO A 232 24.78 16.30 -4.85
N GLU A 233 24.16 17.49 -4.72
CA GLU A 233 22.98 17.67 -3.86
C GLU A 233 21.76 16.88 -4.36
N PHE A 234 21.52 16.84 -5.68
CA PHE A 234 20.38 16.14 -6.26
C PHE A 234 20.44 14.62 -6.05
N ARG A 235 21.65 14.03 -6.06
CA ARG A 235 21.85 12.58 -5.87
C ARG A 235 21.19 12.06 -4.58
N GLY A 236 21.28 12.81 -3.49
CA GLY A 236 20.66 12.44 -2.22
C GLY A 236 19.14 12.38 -2.30
N TYR A 237 18.53 13.39 -2.94
CA TYR A 237 17.08 13.44 -3.18
C TYR A 237 16.62 12.33 -4.12
N ALA A 238 17.34 12.10 -5.23
CA ALA A 238 17.00 11.04 -6.19
C ALA A 238 17.07 9.64 -5.54
N SER A 239 18.09 9.38 -4.73
CA SER A 239 18.23 8.12 -3.99
C SER A 239 17.06 7.90 -3.02
N LEU A 240 16.68 8.94 -2.27
CA LEU A 240 15.59 8.85 -1.30
C LEU A 240 14.22 8.72 -1.97
N TYR A 241 14.03 9.34 -3.13
CA TYR A 241 12.83 9.16 -3.95
C TYR A 241 12.71 7.72 -4.45
N ARG A 242 13.82 7.12 -4.91
CA ARG A 242 13.85 5.71 -5.32
C ARG A 242 13.53 4.79 -4.15
N GLU A 243 14.09 5.06 -2.98
CA GLU A 243 13.79 4.31 -1.75
C GLU A 243 12.29 4.35 -1.41
N ALA A 244 11.68 5.53 -1.52
CA ALA A 244 10.25 5.69 -1.32
C ALA A 244 9.41 4.84 -2.29
N LEU A 245 9.82 4.74 -3.57
CA LEU A 245 9.12 3.93 -4.57
C LEU A 245 9.33 2.42 -4.39
N ASN A 246 10.49 2.01 -3.88
CA ASN A 246 10.81 0.59 -3.65
C ASN A 246 10.20 0.04 -2.34
N SER A 247 9.71 0.91 -1.46
CA SER A 247 9.11 0.54 -0.19
C SER A 247 7.72 -0.11 -0.37
N ASN A 248 7.49 -1.21 0.33
CA ASN A 248 6.16 -1.81 0.53
C ASN A 248 5.45 -1.29 1.80
N SER A 249 6.08 -0.36 2.54
CA SER A 249 5.52 0.31 3.70
C SER A 249 5.09 1.73 3.33
N PRO A 250 3.77 2.04 3.38
CA PRO A 250 3.27 3.40 3.19
C PRO A 250 3.89 4.38 4.19
N VAL A 251 4.10 3.94 5.43
CA VAL A 251 4.76 4.73 6.49
C VAL A 251 6.17 5.14 6.09
N TYR A 252 6.98 4.17 5.65
CA TYR A 252 8.35 4.47 5.24
C TYR A 252 8.40 5.29 3.94
N GLN A 253 7.48 5.04 3.00
CA GLN A 253 7.34 5.85 1.78
C GLN A 253 7.04 7.32 2.14
N PHE A 254 6.10 7.57 3.05
CA PHE A 254 5.79 8.90 3.54
C PHE A 254 6.99 9.56 4.21
N LEU A 255 7.69 8.86 5.11
CA LEU A 255 8.86 9.41 5.80
C LEU A 255 9.98 9.77 4.82
N CYS A 256 10.24 8.95 3.80
CA CYS A 256 11.21 9.27 2.75
C CYS A 256 10.81 10.55 2.00
N LEU A 257 9.57 10.63 1.53
CA LEU A 257 9.07 11.81 0.79
C LEU A 257 9.05 13.07 1.66
N PHE A 258 8.59 12.98 2.91
CA PHE A 258 8.59 14.10 3.84
C PHE A 258 10.01 14.55 4.16
N LYS A 259 10.96 13.63 4.29
CA LYS A 259 12.36 13.97 4.49
C LYS A 259 12.96 14.76 3.31
N MET A 260 12.51 14.49 2.09
CA MET A 260 12.87 15.31 0.93
C MET A 260 12.31 16.72 1.05
N ILE A 261 11.05 16.89 1.50
CA ILE A 261 10.45 18.20 1.78
C ILE A 261 11.31 18.97 2.81
N GLU A 262 11.65 18.35 3.95
CA GLU A 262 12.52 18.96 4.96
C GLU A 262 13.87 19.40 4.37
N GLY A 263 14.49 18.53 3.57
CA GLY A 263 15.77 18.79 2.92
C GLY A 263 15.71 20.00 2.00
N MET A 264 14.70 20.06 1.13
CA MET A 264 14.52 21.17 0.18
C MET A 264 14.20 22.48 0.90
N LEU A 265 13.38 22.46 1.96
CA LEU A 265 13.12 23.64 2.78
C LEU A 265 14.40 24.17 3.45
N LYS A 266 15.23 23.28 4.03
CA LYS A 266 16.53 23.64 4.62
C LYS A 266 17.50 24.19 3.57
N ARG A 267 17.55 23.56 2.39
CA ARG A 267 18.34 24.02 1.25
C ARG A 267 17.96 25.45 0.85
N ARG A 268 16.66 25.72 0.66
CA ARG A 268 16.16 27.06 0.30
C ARG A 268 16.49 28.11 1.36
N ALA A 269 16.41 27.76 2.64
CA ALA A 269 16.81 28.65 3.73
C ALA A 269 18.31 28.99 3.64
N ARG A 270 19.18 27.99 3.44
CA ARG A 270 20.61 28.18 3.25
C ARG A 270 20.93 29.08 2.06
N LEU A 271 20.37 28.77 0.88
CA LEU A 271 20.56 29.58 -0.33
C LEU A 271 20.05 31.02 -0.16
N GLY A 272 18.94 31.20 0.56
CA GLY A 272 18.41 32.52 0.87
C GLY A 272 19.35 33.35 1.74
N LEU A 273 20.03 32.73 2.71
CA LEU A 273 21.05 33.39 3.53
C LEU A 273 22.30 33.74 2.70
N GLU A 274 22.76 32.82 1.84
CA GLU A 274 23.89 33.04 0.93
C GLU A 274 23.61 34.18 -0.05
N ALA A 275 22.43 34.21 -0.67
CA ALA A 275 22.01 35.28 -1.57
C ALA A 275 22.00 36.63 -0.86
N ARG A 276 21.43 36.71 0.36
CA ARG A 276 21.43 37.94 1.17
C ARG A 276 22.85 38.42 1.48
N LYS A 277 23.76 37.52 1.84
CA LYS A 277 25.18 37.86 2.07
C LYS A 277 25.85 38.40 0.80
N ALA A 278 25.45 37.92 -0.37
CA ALA A 278 25.94 38.38 -1.66
C ALA A 278 25.19 39.61 -2.22
N GLY A 279 24.29 40.24 -1.45
CA GLY A 279 23.48 41.37 -1.91
C GLY A 279 22.43 41.02 -2.98
N LYS A 280 22.14 39.72 -3.16
CA LYS A 280 21.14 39.21 -4.13
C LYS A 280 19.85 38.82 -3.41
N THR A 281 18.74 38.82 -4.16
CA THR A 281 17.45 38.31 -3.68
C THR A 281 17.17 36.95 -4.31
N LEU A 282 16.76 35.97 -3.49
CA LEU A 282 16.32 34.66 -3.96
C LEU A 282 14.80 34.70 -4.20
N THR A 283 14.38 34.56 -5.45
CA THR A 283 12.97 34.41 -5.82
C THR A 283 12.44 33.07 -5.33
N ARG A 284 11.33 33.09 -4.57
CA ARG A 284 10.67 31.85 -4.14
C ARG A 284 9.72 31.36 -5.22
N PRO A 285 9.70 30.06 -5.55
CA PRO A 285 8.74 29.52 -6.49
C PRO A 285 7.31 29.71 -5.99
N HIS A 286 6.37 29.90 -6.91
CA HIS A 286 4.95 29.91 -6.59
C HIS A 286 4.45 28.47 -6.43
N GLU A 287 4.13 28.08 -5.20
CA GLU A 287 3.86 26.69 -4.81
C GLU A 287 2.49 26.56 -4.14
N ASN A 288 1.47 26.57 -4.99
CA ASN A 288 0.09 26.36 -4.58
C ASN A 288 -0.46 25.06 -5.19
N ILE A 289 -1.33 24.42 -4.42
CA ILE A 289 -2.22 23.38 -4.94
C ILE A 289 -3.21 24.04 -5.91
N PRO A 290 -3.52 23.41 -7.06
CA PRO A 290 -4.55 23.90 -7.97
C PRO A 290 -5.84 24.26 -7.22
N ALA A 291 -6.46 25.39 -7.59
CA ALA A 291 -7.69 25.84 -6.93
C ALA A 291 -8.90 25.01 -7.36
N ARG A 292 -8.82 24.41 -8.54
CA ARG A 292 -9.89 23.61 -9.13
C ARG A 292 -9.31 22.35 -9.79
N ILE A 293 -10.14 21.31 -9.86
CA ILE A 293 -9.71 20.00 -10.38
C ILE A 293 -9.37 20.04 -11.87
N ASP A 294 -10.00 20.90 -12.66
CA ASP A 294 -9.67 21.08 -14.07
C ASP A 294 -8.32 21.79 -14.30
N GLU A 295 -7.86 22.59 -13.33
CA GLU A 295 -6.49 23.13 -13.30
C GLU A 295 -5.45 22.08 -12.88
N ALA A 296 -5.89 20.96 -12.30
CA ALA A 296 -5.00 19.93 -11.78
C ALA A 296 -4.32 19.10 -12.87
N ILE A 297 -4.98 18.91 -14.02
CA ILE A 297 -4.42 18.09 -15.12
C ILE A 297 -3.15 18.72 -15.70
N PRO A 298 -3.13 20.00 -16.14
CA PRO A 298 -1.91 20.64 -16.60
C PRO A 298 -0.81 20.64 -15.52
N TRP A 299 -1.18 20.90 -14.26
CA TRP A 299 -0.26 20.91 -13.13
C TRP A 299 0.41 19.53 -12.91
N LEU A 300 -0.36 18.45 -13.01
CA LEU A 300 0.14 17.08 -12.88
C LEU A 300 0.99 16.68 -14.09
N ASN A 301 0.57 17.07 -15.30
CA ASN A 301 1.31 16.82 -16.54
C ASN A 301 2.68 17.49 -16.55
N ALA A 302 2.86 18.59 -15.81
CA ALA A 302 4.15 19.25 -15.61
C ALA A 302 5.12 18.44 -14.73
N ILE A 303 4.63 17.46 -13.96
CA ILE A 303 5.45 16.67 -13.03
C ILE A 303 5.36 15.16 -13.28
N PHE A 304 4.50 14.68 -14.16
CA PHE A 304 4.37 13.28 -14.55
C PHE A 304 4.38 13.15 -16.08
N PRO A 305 5.51 12.74 -16.69
CA PRO A 305 5.66 12.76 -18.15
C PRO A 305 4.91 11.63 -18.87
N ILE A 306 4.67 10.50 -18.20
CA ILE A 306 4.11 9.29 -18.84
C ILE A 306 2.61 9.17 -18.64
N ARG A 307 2.10 9.49 -17.45
CA ARG A 307 0.65 9.44 -17.19
C ARG A 307 0.00 10.73 -17.68
N ARG A 308 -0.70 10.65 -18.81
CA ARG A 308 -1.46 11.78 -19.38
C ARG A 308 -2.96 11.69 -19.15
N ASP A 309 -3.46 10.48 -18.85
CA ASP A 309 -4.86 10.25 -18.52
C ASP A 309 -5.04 10.17 -17.00
N TRP A 310 -5.76 11.16 -16.48
CA TRP A 310 -6.07 11.30 -15.06
C TRP A 310 -7.55 11.02 -14.83
N ASP A 311 -7.85 9.80 -14.38
CA ASP A 311 -9.20 9.43 -13.99
C ASP A 311 -9.64 10.17 -12.72
N ARG A 312 -10.96 10.19 -12.49
CA ARG A 312 -11.55 10.88 -11.34
C ARG A 312 -10.99 10.38 -10.00
N MET A 313 -10.75 9.07 -9.87
CA MET A 313 -10.23 8.48 -8.63
C MET A 313 -8.82 8.99 -8.34
N ALA A 314 -7.96 9.09 -9.35
CA ALA A 314 -6.64 9.69 -9.23
C ALA A 314 -6.75 11.15 -8.77
N LEU A 315 -7.54 11.97 -9.46
CA LEU A 315 -7.69 13.39 -9.13
C LEU A 315 -8.21 13.62 -7.71
N THR A 316 -9.25 12.90 -7.29
CA THR A 316 -9.81 13.05 -5.94
C THR A 316 -8.91 12.50 -4.84
N SER A 317 -8.10 11.48 -5.13
CA SER A 317 -7.12 10.94 -4.17
C SER A 317 -5.90 11.86 -4.00
N ILE A 318 -5.47 12.54 -5.06
CA ILE A 318 -4.34 13.47 -5.02
C ILE A 318 -4.76 14.81 -4.43
N PHE A 319 -5.96 15.30 -4.77
CA PHE A 319 -6.45 16.60 -4.34
C PHE A 319 -7.75 16.47 -3.54
N PRO A 320 -7.65 16.12 -2.24
CA PRO A 320 -8.77 16.28 -1.32
C PRO A 320 -9.31 17.72 -1.38
N ASN A 321 -10.63 17.88 -1.31
CA ASN A 321 -11.29 19.18 -1.47
C ASN A 321 -10.75 20.23 -0.49
N GLU A 322 -10.39 19.80 0.72
CA GLU A 322 -9.85 20.66 1.76
C GLU A 322 -8.49 21.27 1.44
N VAL A 323 -7.75 20.81 0.43
CA VAL A 323 -6.43 21.38 0.09
C VAL A 323 -6.41 22.22 -1.19
N LEU A 324 -7.49 22.23 -1.96
CA LEU A 324 -7.56 23.00 -3.20
C LEU A 324 -7.28 24.49 -2.94
N GLY A 325 -6.39 25.06 -3.75
CA GLY A 325 -5.99 26.47 -3.67
C GLY A 325 -5.05 26.82 -2.51
N LYS A 326 -4.74 25.88 -1.61
CA LYS A 326 -3.84 26.13 -0.48
C LYS A 326 -2.38 26.18 -0.94
N SER A 327 -1.54 26.94 -0.22
CA SER A 327 -0.09 26.91 -0.44
C SER A 327 0.52 25.60 0.07
N PHE A 328 1.64 25.19 -0.51
CA PHE A 328 2.41 24.03 -0.02
C PHE A 328 2.77 24.21 1.46
N LYS A 329 3.19 25.41 1.85
CA LYS A 329 3.52 25.72 3.24
C LYS A 329 2.35 25.42 4.18
N HIS A 330 1.14 25.82 3.81
CA HIS A 330 -0.05 25.53 4.62
C HIS A 330 -0.23 24.02 4.79
N VAL A 331 -0.24 23.27 3.68
CA VAL A 331 -0.47 21.81 3.70
C VAL A 331 0.64 21.09 4.48
N ILE A 332 1.90 21.47 4.28
CA ILE A 332 3.04 20.92 5.00
C ILE A 332 2.90 21.17 6.50
N ASP A 333 2.60 22.41 6.91
CA ASP A 333 2.55 22.76 8.34
C ASP A 333 1.31 22.21 9.06
N LYS A 334 0.16 22.14 8.37
CA LYS A 334 -1.13 21.80 8.98
C LYS A 334 -1.52 20.34 8.85
N ASP A 335 -1.09 19.67 7.79
CA ASP A 335 -1.54 18.31 7.48
C ASP A 335 -0.37 17.32 7.53
N LEU A 336 0.75 17.62 6.86
CA LEU A 336 1.86 16.66 6.72
C LEU A 336 2.81 16.62 7.92
N TYR A 337 3.13 17.76 8.53
CA TYR A 337 4.05 17.82 9.67
C TYR A 337 3.46 17.14 10.92
N PRO A 338 2.19 17.38 11.30
CA PRO A 338 1.56 16.62 12.39
C PRO A 338 1.59 15.11 12.12
N LEU A 339 1.21 14.68 10.91
CA LEU A 339 1.25 13.28 10.53
C LEU A 339 2.67 12.69 10.66
N ARG A 340 3.71 13.43 10.28
CA ARG A 340 5.11 13.01 10.48
C ARG A 340 5.48 12.91 11.95
N VAL A 341 5.00 13.82 12.80
CA VAL A 341 5.25 13.76 14.24
C VAL A 341 4.57 12.55 14.85
N ASP A 342 3.33 12.26 14.48
CA ASP A 342 2.57 11.10 14.98
C ASP A 342 3.27 9.79 14.59
N VAL A 343 3.65 9.65 13.31
CA VAL A 343 4.43 8.51 12.82
C VAL A 343 5.77 8.39 13.54
N ALA A 344 6.47 9.51 13.75
CA ALA A 344 7.75 9.50 14.45
C ALA A 344 7.60 9.13 15.93
N HIS A 345 6.55 9.58 16.62
CA HIS A 345 6.31 9.20 18.02
C HIS A 345 5.93 7.73 18.18
N ALA A 346 5.21 7.14 17.22
CA ALA A 346 4.92 5.71 17.21
C ALA A 346 6.18 4.83 17.05
N ILE A 347 7.22 5.34 16.38
CA ILE A 347 8.45 4.58 16.07
C ILE A 347 9.63 4.99 16.98
N SER A 348 9.61 6.21 17.49
CA SER A 348 10.74 6.89 18.12
C SER A 348 10.21 7.96 19.09
N SER A 349 9.56 7.52 20.18
CA SER A 349 9.15 8.42 21.26
C SER A 349 10.39 9.03 21.93
N GLN A 350 10.35 10.33 22.20
CA GLN A 350 11.45 11.02 22.90
C GLN A 350 11.58 10.60 24.37
N SER A 351 10.51 10.05 24.96
CA SER A 351 10.51 9.52 26.33
C SER A 351 11.14 8.14 26.45
N GLY A 352 11.36 7.42 25.34
CA GLY A 352 11.82 6.02 25.33
C GLY A 352 10.73 5.00 25.68
N GLU A 353 9.54 5.43 26.08
CA GLU A 353 8.39 4.58 26.34
C GLU A 353 7.54 4.39 25.07
N LEU A 354 7.14 3.16 24.77
CA LEU A 354 6.25 2.82 23.65
C LEU A 354 4.81 3.23 23.99
N THR A 355 4.51 4.52 23.92
CA THR A 355 3.20 5.08 24.28
C THR A 355 2.17 5.01 23.14
N LEU A 356 2.59 4.71 21.91
CA LEU A 356 1.75 4.58 20.72
C LEU A 356 2.00 3.24 20.04
N THR A 357 0.92 2.51 19.72
CA THR A 357 1.04 1.25 18.97
C THR A 357 1.17 1.53 17.47
N VAL A 358 2.10 0.85 16.81
CA VAL A 358 2.28 0.92 15.34
C VAL A 358 1.04 0.36 14.60
N ASP A 359 0.20 -0.38 15.32
CA ASP A 359 -0.98 -1.10 14.86
C ASP A 359 -2.24 -0.24 14.71
N GLU A 360 -2.21 1.03 15.12
CA GLU A 360 -3.36 1.93 14.95
C GLU A 360 -3.57 2.29 13.47
N LEU A 361 -4.52 1.59 12.83
CA LEU A 361 -4.93 1.81 11.43
C LEU A 361 -5.38 3.25 11.13
N LEU A 362 -5.76 4.05 12.14
CA LEU A 362 -6.03 5.48 12.00
C LEU A 362 -4.84 6.21 11.36
N HIS A 363 -3.61 5.81 11.71
CA HIS A 363 -2.40 6.32 11.06
C HIS A 363 -2.30 5.86 9.61
N THR A 364 -2.63 4.61 9.29
CA THR A 364 -2.55 4.07 7.92
C THR A 364 -3.58 4.68 6.98
N GLN A 365 -4.84 4.87 7.41
CA GLN A 365 -5.88 5.49 6.59
C GLN A 365 -5.57 6.98 6.34
N ASN A 366 -5.18 7.71 7.39
CA ASN A 366 -4.80 9.12 7.25
C ASN A 366 -3.54 9.27 6.40
N LEU A 367 -2.57 8.36 6.54
CA LEU A 367 -1.37 8.36 5.72
C LEU A 367 -1.67 8.06 4.25
N ASN A 368 -2.48 7.04 3.96
CA ASN A 368 -2.90 6.71 2.60
C ASN A 368 -3.64 7.86 1.92
N LYS A 369 -4.37 8.68 2.69
CA LYS A 369 -4.99 9.91 2.18
C LYS A 369 -3.96 10.97 1.76
N TRP A 370 -2.92 11.19 2.55
CA TRP A 370 -1.96 12.28 2.33
C TRP A 370 -0.77 11.91 1.46
N LEU A 371 -0.48 10.63 1.31
CA LEU A 371 0.65 10.11 0.55
C LEU A 371 0.65 10.50 -0.94
N PRO A 372 -0.48 10.42 -1.68
CA PRO A 372 -0.55 10.86 -3.07
C PRO A 372 -0.16 12.34 -3.25
N LEU A 373 -0.70 13.22 -2.42
CA LEU A 373 -0.41 14.65 -2.45
C LEU A 373 1.05 14.93 -2.09
N THR A 374 1.56 14.26 -1.06
CA THR A 374 2.97 14.39 -0.62
C THR A 374 3.93 14.07 -1.76
N LYS A 375 3.67 12.98 -2.50
CA LYS A 375 4.45 12.62 -3.70
C LYS A 375 4.41 13.73 -4.76
N CYS A 376 3.25 14.33 -4.98
CA CYS A 376 3.10 15.41 -5.96
C CYS A 376 3.82 16.69 -5.53
N ILE A 377 3.72 17.08 -4.25
CA ILE A 377 4.47 18.21 -3.67
C ILE A 377 5.97 17.99 -3.84
N VAL A 378 6.49 16.81 -3.48
CA VAL A 378 7.92 16.48 -3.64
C VAL A 378 8.36 16.64 -5.08
N ARG A 379 7.64 16.05 -6.04
CA ARG A 379 7.99 16.16 -7.46
C ARG A 379 7.96 17.60 -7.96
N ARG A 380 6.99 18.41 -7.52
CA ARG A 380 6.93 19.83 -7.88
C ARG A 380 8.10 20.63 -7.29
N MET A 381 8.43 20.39 -6.02
CA MET A 381 9.58 21.04 -5.38
C MET A 381 10.91 20.62 -6.03
N LEU A 382 11.07 19.34 -6.42
CA LEU A 382 12.24 18.89 -7.16
C LEU A 382 12.38 19.61 -8.50
N LYS A 383 11.28 19.75 -9.25
CA LYS A 383 11.28 20.47 -10.54
C LYS A 383 11.68 21.94 -10.37
N ASN A 384 11.21 22.59 -9.31
CA ASN A 384 11.55 23.98 -9.00
C ASN A 384 13.01 24.14 -8.54
N ASP A 385 13.53 23.21 -7.74
CA ASP A 385 14.84 23.35 -7.08
C ASP A 385 16.00 22.79 -7.92
N PHE A 386 15.72 21.84 -8.81
CA PHE A 386 16.68 21.14 -9.66
C PHE A 386 16.18 21.02 -11.12
N PRO A 387 15.83 22.13 -11.81
CA PRO A 387 15.23 22.09 -13.15
C PRO A 387 16.13 21.45 -14.21
N GLU A 388 17.45 21.46 -14.02
CA GLU A 388 18.42 20.83 -14.95
C GLU A 388 18.53 19.31 -14.77
N ASP A 389 18.40 18.81 -13.52
CA ASP A 389 18.55 17.39 -13.20
C ASP A 389 17.20 16.65 -13.17
N PHE A 390 16.11 17.33 -12.81
CA PHE A 390 14.79 16.72 -12.62
C PHE A 390 13.78 17.20 -13.66
N LEU A 391 13.39 16.29 -14.56
CA LEU A 391 12.42 16.55 -15.62
C LEU A 391 12.78 17.75 -16.51
N SER A 392 14.09 17.96 -16.78
CA SER A 392 14.59 19.04 -17.65
C SER A 392 14.03 19.01 -19.07
N TYR A 393 13.62 17.84 -19.54
CA TYR A 393 12.96 17.64 -20.82
C TYR A 393 11.44 17.95 -20.78
N LEU A 394 10.85 18.29 -19.65
CA LEU A 394 9.40 18.45 -19.49
C LEU A 394 9.03 19.89 -19.12
N ARG A 395 8.32 20.57 -20.01
CA ARG A 395 7.85 21.95 -19.81
C ARG A 395 6.73 22.04 -18.77
N GLU A 396 6.38 23.27 -18.39
CA GLU A 396 5.32 23.55 -17.41
C GLU A 396 3.91 23.25 -17.91
N ASP A 397 3.70 23.23 -19.23
CA ASP A 397 2.45 22.75 -19.85
C ASP A 397 2.44 21.22 -20.00
N GLY A 398 3.50 20.54 -19.57
CA GLY A 398 3.70 19.11 -19.70
C GLY A 398 4.17 18.65 -21.09
N THR A 399 4.47 19.55 -22.02
CA THR A 399 5.04 19.16 -23.31
C THR A 399 6.50 18.74 -23.16
N ILE A 400 6.94 17.77 -23.97
CA ILE A 400 8.32 17.28 -23.99
C ILE A 400 9.14 18.20 -24.91
N VAL A 401 10.29 18.68 -24.41
CA VAL A 401 11.29 19.39 -25.21
C VAL A 401 11.95 18.37 -26.13
N SER A 402 11.78 18.57 -27.44
CA SER A 402 12.39 17.76 -28.51
C SER A 402 13.90 17.85 -28.53
#